data_AF-A0A2L2TPE3-F1
#
_entry.id   AF-A0A2L2TPE3-F1
#
_cell.length_a   1.000
_cell.length_b   1.000
_cell.length_c   1.000
_cell.angle_alpha   90.00
_cell.angle_beta   90.00
_cell.angle_gamma   90.00
#
_symmetry.space_group_name_H-M   'P 1'
#
loop_
_entity.id
_entity.type
_entity.pdbx_description
1 polymer ?
#
loop_
_entity_poly.entity_id
_entity_poly.type
_entity_poly.pdbx_seq_one_letter_code
_entity_poly.pdbx_strand_id
1 'polypeptide(L)'
;MVIWLSHADEQVNRTWCIVGQVYAARSGKEALNRQQRDGIYQALASQTAICARGLKQSSTTMATVPLLCASLLAVTDLLLDDTGDHWRTRMACISESVGVMVNDDLQLAPLDRELIRLFQLNDVLGSVSRQENPLGPNFSEAILKTRCTSKSTESFTSCTLYDYVLSAMWKWSVLQKRCLKILGQICLFLLTIACRIIHWVGDVSYHHGDNTNNDDDDDNSKNLSLEDKIEGIELIDEATRLQSFLLRVLLLPPSPSKPNYQYLDPYCRWMLVSISQVIQHQVMTGLECDLPVMPPTCLQQQALAALDDIEKITTNSALDIGFFLPVVDAVSTGIASAGDHARLLHFLENVEARGYGIAREYRQEVLDKANDF
;
A
#
# COMPACT_ATOMS: atom_id res chain seq x y z
N MET A 1 -1.06 -23.33 5.44
CA MET A 1 -2.15 -23.56 4.47
C MET A 1 -1.65 -23.60 3.04
N VAL A 2 -0.94 -22.56 2.55
CA VAL A 2 -0.36 -22.57 1.18
C VAL A 2 0.54 -23.79 0.95
N ILE A 3 1.40 -24.15 1.92
CA ILE A 3 2.24 -25.37 1.86
C ILE A 3 1.40 -26.66 1.71
N TRP A 4 0.25 -26.74 2.39
CA TRP A 4 -0.61 -27.91 2.29
C TRP A 4 -1.32 -27.96 0.93
N LEU A 5 -1.83 -26.81 0.46
CA LEU A 5 -2.45 -26.69 -0.85
C LEU A 5 -1.47 -26.92 -2.00
N SER A 6 -0.20 -26.51 -1.86
CA SER A 6 0.83 -26.78 -2.86
C SER A 6 1.18 -28.27 -3.00
N HIS A 7 0.88 -29.09 -1.99
CA HIS A 7 1.01 -30.55 -2.12
C HIS A 7 -0.24 -31.20 -2.73
N ALA A 8 -1.40 -30.55 -2.64
CA ALA A 8 -2.68 -31.09 -3.08
C ALA A 8 -3.06 -30.64 -4.51
N ASP A 9 -2.60 -29.48 -4.96
CA ASP A 9 -2.96 -28.88 -6.24
C ASP A 9 -1.73 -28.52 -7.09
N GLU A 10 -1.67 -29.03 -8.32
CA GLU A 10 -0.55 -28.85 -9.24
C GLU A 10 -0.35 -27.38 -9.65
N GLN A 11 -1.44 -26.61 -9.80
CA GLN A 11 -1.35 -25.20 -10.18
C GLN A 11 -0.77 -24.35 -9.04
N VAL A 12 -1.20 -24.63 -7.81
CA VAL A 12 -0.65 -23.97 -6.62
C VAL A 12 0.83 -24.32 -6.46
N ASN A 13 1.21 -25.59 -6.63
CA ASN A 13 2.60 -26.02 -6.58
C ASN A 13 3.47 -25.29 -7.61
N ARG A 14 3.02 -25.29 -8.87
CA ARG A 14 3.74 -24.64 -9.97
C ARG A 14 3.90 -23.14 -9.73
N THR A 15 2.85 -22.48 -9.26
CA THR A 15 2.88 -21.04 -8.93
C THR A 15 3.87 -20.78 -7.79
N TRP A 16 3.82 -21.58 -6.73
CA TRP A 16 4.74 -21.47 -5.60
C TRP A 16 6.21 -21.65 -6.02
N CYS A 17 6.50 -22.63 -6.88
CA CYS A 17 7.82 -22.84 -7.45
C CYS A 17 8.30 -21.62 -8.26
N ILE A 18 7.45 -21.01 -9.08
CA ILE A 18 7.79 -19.79 -9.84
C ILE A 18 8.11 -18.64 -8.88
N VAL A 19 7.26 -18.38 -7.87
CA VAL A 19 7.50 -17.33 -6.87
C VAL A 19 8.84 -17.56 -6.16
N GLY A 20 9.11 -18.80 -5.74
CA GLY A 20 10.38 -19.17 -5.09
C GLY A 20 11.59 -18.96 -5.99
N GLN A 21 11.50 -19.32 -7.27
CA GLN A 21 12.58 -19.11 -8.25
C GLN A 21 12.85 -17.62 -8.49
N VAL A 22 11.79 -16.81 -8.64
CA VAL A 22 11.94 -15.35 -8.80
C VAL A 22 12.55 -14.72 -7.56
N TYR A 23 12.09 -15.10 -6.38
CA TYR A 23 12.64 -14.61 -5.13
C TYR A 23 14.12 -15.00 -4.96
N ALA A 24 14.47 -16.26 -5.23
CA ALA A 24 15.86 -16.73 -5.18
C ALA A 24 16.75 -15.94 -6.15
N ALA A 25 16.28 -15.71 -7.38
CA ALA A 25 16.97 -14.91 -8.39
C ALA A 25 17.26 -13.48 -7.94
N ARG A 26 16.28 -12.82 -7.29
CA ARG A 26 16.40 -11.42 -6.85
C ARG A 26 17.20 -11.27 -5.56
N SER A 27 17.15 -12.26 -4.67
CA SER A 27 17.91 -12.25 -3.40
C SER A 27 19.43 -12.34 -3.55
N GLY A 28 19.94 -12.48 -4.78
CA GLY A 28 21.39 -12.55 -5.06
C GLY A 28 22.08 -13.81 -4.51
N LYS A 29 21.33 -14.71 -3.87
CA LYS A 29 21.85 -15.98 -3.33
C LYS A 29 22.27 -16.95 -4.42
N GLU A 30 21.64 -16.87 -5.60
CA GLU A 30 21.97 -17.68 -6.77
C GLU A 30 22.03 -16.82 -8.03
N ALA A 31 23.20 -16.73 -8.66
CA ALA A 31 23.35 -16.05 -9.93
C ALA A 31 22.74 -16.90 -11.06
N LEU A 32 21.53 -16.54 -11.50
CA LEU A 32 20.87 -17.23 -12.61
C LEU A 32 21.48 -16.84 -13.95
N ASN A 33 21.81 -17.86 -14.77
CA ASN A 33 22.23 -17.63 -16.14
C ASN A 33 21.05 -17.09 -17.00
N ARG A 34 21.35 -16.56 -18.18
CA ARG A 34 20.34 -15.94 -19.06
C ARG A 34 19.22 -16.93 -19.44
N GLN A 35 19.59 -18.18 -19.76
CA GLN A 35 18.63 -19.22 -20.15
C GLN A 35 17.66 -19.58 -19.01
N GLN A 36 18.14 -19.64 -17.77
CA GLN A 36 17.31 -19.87 -16.59
C GLN A 36 16.33 -18.72 -16.37
N ARG A 37 16.80 -17.48 -16.52
CA ARG A 37 15.93 -16.28 -16.43
C ARG A 37 14.84 -16.31 -17.49
N ASP A 38 15.19 -16.54 -18.75
CA ASP A 38 14.23 -16.63 -19.85
C ASP A 38 13.19 -17.73 -19.59
N GLY A 39 13.63 -18.89 -19.06
CA GLY A 39 12.73 -19.97 -18.66
C GLY A 39 11.75 -19.60 -17.55
N ILE A 40 12.20 -18.84 -16.53
CA ILE A 40 11.34 -18.34 -15.45
C ILE A 40 10.30 -17.36 -16.01
N TYR A 41 10.70 -16.41 -16.84
CA TYR A 41 9.76 -15.45 -17.45
C TYR A 41 8.73 -16.15 -18.34
N GLN A 42 9.14 -17.16 -19.11
CA GLN A 42 8.22 -17.96 -19.90
C GLN A 42 7.23 -18.75 -19.02
N ALA A 43 7.71 -19.35 -17.92
CA ALA A 43 6.87 -20.05 -16.97
C ALA A 43 5.87 -19.11 -16.28
N LEU A 44 6.32 -17.91 -15.89
CA LEU A 44 5.50 -16.86 -15.29
C LEU A 44 4.41 -16.38 -16.26
N ALA A 45 4.76 -16.09 -17.51
CA ALA A 45 3.79 -15.67 -18.54
C ALA A 45 2.75 -16.77 -18.80
N SER A 46 3.20 -18.03 -18.92
CA SER A 46 2.33 -19.18 -19.10
C SER A 46 1.36 -19.36 -17.92
N GLN A 47 1.87 -19.31 -16.68
CA GLN A 47 1.05 -19.46 -15.48
C GLN A 47 0.07 -18.30 -15.33
N THR A 48 0.50 -17.08 -15.66
CA THR A 48 -0.36 -15.89 -15.68
C THR A 48 -1.55 -16.05 -16.63
N ALA A 49 -1.31 -16.55 -17.85
CA ALA A 49 -2.38 -16.81 -18.81
C ALA A 49 -3.32 -17.94 -18.36
N ILE A 50 -2.84 -18.93 -17.61
CA ILE A 50 -3.67 -19.98 -17.01
C ILE A 50 -4.55 -19.39 -15.91
N CYS A 51 -3.98 -18.63 -14.97
CA CYS A 51 -4.73 -18.00 -13.88
C CYS A 51 -5.79 -17.02 -14.40
N ALA A 52 -5.45 -16.17 -15.38
CA ALA A 52 -6.39 -15.23 -15.98
C ALA A 52 -7.57 -15.94 -16.67
N ARG A 53 -7.32 -17.06 -17.36
CA ARG A 53 -8.40 -17.88 -17.93
C ARG A 53 -9.24 -18.55 -16.84
N GLY A 54 -8.59 -19.08 -15.80
CA GLY A 54 -9.26 -19.68 -14.65
C GLY A 54 -10.20 -18.68 -13.97
N LEU A 55 -9.72 -17.47 -13.69
CA LEU A 55 -10.52 -16.39 -13.09
C LEU A 55 -11.72 -15.97 -13.95
N LYS A 56 -11.60 -15.98 -15.29
CA LYS A 56 -12.71 -15.68 -16.21
C LYS A 56 -13.72 -16.81 -16.37
N GLN A 57 -13.27 -18.06 -16.23
CA GLN A 57 -14.11 -19.25 -16.43
C GLN A 57 -14.74 -19.77 -15.14
N SER A 58 -14.24 -19.34 -13.98
CA SER A 58 -14.71 -19.83 -12.68
C SER A 58 -16.14 -19.35 -12.43
N SER A 59 -17.07 -20.30 -12.29
CA SER A 59 -18.23 -20.06 -11.43
C SER A 59 -17.74 -19.80 -10.00
N THR A 60 -18.54 -19.07 -9.22
CA THR A 60 -18.19 -18.60 -7.85
C THR A 60 -17.68 -19.67 -6.88
N THR A 61 -17.91 -20.96 -7.14
CA THR A 61 -17.48 -22.09 -6.30
C THR A 61 -16.10 -22.68 -6.61
N MET A 62 -15.44 -22.32 -7.72
CA MET A 62 -14.11 -22.86 -8.09
C MET A 62 -12.99 -21.81 -8.20
N ALA A 63 -13.25 -20.58 -7.76
CA ALA A 63 -12.33 -19.46 -7.92
C ALA A 63 -11.11 -19.49 -6.97
N THR A 64 -11.12 -20.31 -5.90
CA THR A 64 -10.10 -20.28 -4.85
C THR A 64 -8.68 -20.52 -5.36
N VAL A 65 -8.46 -21.55 -6.18
CA VAL A 65 -7.14 -21.89 -6.71
C VAL A 65 -6.63 -20.85 -7.71
N PRO A 66 -7.43 -20.44 -8.72
CA PRO A 66 -7.04 -19.34 -9.62
C PRO A 66 -6.75 -18.03 -8.87
N LEU A 67 -7.55 -17.68 -7.86
CA LEU A 67 -7.38 -16.48 -7.06
C LEU A 67 -6.10 -16.52 -6.24
N LEU A 68 -5.84 -17.62 -5.50
CA LEU A 68 -4.60 -17.82 -4.76
C LEU A 68 -3.38 -17.70 -5.68
N CYS A 69 -3.40 -18.38 -6.81
CA CYS A 69 -2.30 -18.34 -7.76
C CYS A 69 -2.11 -16.92 -8.31
N ALA A 70 -3.19 -16.23 -8.70
CA ALA A 70 -3.11 -14.87 -9.21
C ALA A 70 -2.57 -13.88 -8.17
N SER A 71 -2.98 -13.98 -6.90
CA SER A 71 -2.47 -13.15 -5.81
C SER A 71 -0.97 -13.38 -5.55
N LEU A 72 -0.50 -14.63 -5.59
CA LEU A 72 0.93 -14.96 -5.45
C LEU A 72 1.75 -14.40 -6.62
N LEU A 73 1.23 -14.53 -7.85
CA LEU A 73 1.89 -13.96 -9.03
C LEU A 73 1.89 -12.43 -9.02
N ALA A 74 0.88 -11.77 -8.45
CA ALA A 74 0.89 -10.31 -8.29
C ALA A 74 2.10 -9.85 -7.47
N VAL A 75 2.41 -10.55 -6.37
CA VAL A 75 3.62 -10.26 -5.57
C VAL A 75 4.89 -10.47 -6.40
N THR A 76 4.89 -11.44 -7.30
CA THR A 76 6.03 -11.72 -8.19
C THR A 76 6.23 -10.60 -9.22
N ASP A 77 5.14 -10.01 -9.74
CA ASP A 77 5.22 -8.88 -10.66
C ASP A 77 5.87 -7.66 -9.97
N LEU A 78 5.53 -7.38 -8.70
CA LEU A 78 6.19 -6.32 -7.92
C LEU A 78 7.69 -6.55 -7.72
N LEU A 79 8.14 -7.81 -7.76
CA LEU A 79 9.56 -8.13 -7.67
C LEU A 79 10.29 -7.97 -9.00
N LEU A 80 9.60 -8.04 -10.14
CA LEU A 80 10.23 -8.12 -11.46
C LEU A 80 10.05 -6.85 -12.30
N ASP A 81 8.97 -6.11 -12.05
CA ASP A 81 8.57 -4.95 -12.82
C ASP A 81 8.57 -3.71 -11.94
N ASP A 82 9.59 -2.87 -12.12
CA ASP A 82 9.79 -1.66 -11.35
C ASP A 82 8.74 -0.57 -11.72
N THR A 83 8.06 -0.67 -12.88
CA THR A 83 6.94 0.25 -13.23
C THR A 83 5.64 -0.12 -12.51
N GLY A 84 5.48 -1.40 -12.16
CA GLY A 84 4.28 -1.95 -11.56
C GLY A 84 3.06 -2.05 -12.51
N ASP A 85 3.25 -1.87 -13.82
CA ASP A 85 2.16 -1.96 -14.81
C ASP A 85 1.61 -3.38 -14.93
N HIS A 86 2.49 -4.38 -14.89
CA HIS A 86 2.08 -5.79 -14.93
C HIS A 86 1.29 -6.16 -13.68
N TRP A 87 1.78 -5.73 -12.51
CA TRP A 87 1.06 -5.88 -11.25
C TRP A 87 -0.33 -5.26 -11.35
N ARG A 88 -0.43 -4.02 -11.85
CA ARG A 88 -1.71 -3.30 -11.92
C ARG A 88 -2.71 -3.98 -12.84
N THR A 89 -2.24 -4.40 -14.02
CA THR A 89 -3.05 -5.14 -14.98
C THR A 89 -3.60 -6.43 -14.35
N ARG A 90 -2.78 -7.13 -13.57
CA ARG A 90 -3.21 -8.33 -12.85
C ARG A 90 -4.21 -8.01 -11.75
N MET A 91 -3.95 -6.98 -10.95
CA MET A 91 -4.87 -6.57 -9.88
C MET A 91 -6.22 -6.17 -10.44
N ALA A 92 -6.28 -5.52 -11.60
CA ALA A 92 -7.53 -5.20 -12.29
C ALA A 92 -8.30 -6.48 -12.69
N CYS A 93 -7.61 -7.48 -13.24
CA CYS A 93 -8.21 -8.77 -13.57
C CYS A 93 -8.73 -9.51 -12.31
N ILE A 94 -7.99 -9.46 -11.20
CA ILE A 94 -8.43 -10.06 -9.94
C ILE A 94 -9.65 -9.32 -9.38
N SER A 95 -9.63 -7.99 -9.43
CA SER A 95 -10.72 -7.13 -8.92
C SER A 95 -12.06 -7.44 -9.59
N GLU A 96 -12.06 -7.67 -10.91
CA GLU A 96 -13.28 -8.02 -11.65
C GLU A 96 -13.88 -9.34 -11.14
N SER A 97 -13.05 -10.38 -11.01
CA SER A 97 -13.48 -11.69 -10.48
C SER A 97 -13.93 -11.62 -9.02
N VAL A 98 -13.20 -10.90 -8.16
CA VAL A 98 -13.59 -10.69 -6.76
C VAL A 98 -14.92 -9.93 -6.67
N GLY A 99 -15.14 -8.95 -7.55
CA GLY A 99 -16.41 -8.24 -7.66
C GLY A 99 -17.61 -9.15 -7.88
N VAL A 100 -17.49 -10.10 -8.81
CA VAL A 100 -18.54 -11.11 -9.06
C VAL A 100 -18.74 -11.98 -7.81
N MET A 101 -17.65 -12.47 -7.19
CA MET A 101 -17.74 -13.32 -6.00
C MET A 101 -18.43 -12.65 -4.80
N VAL A 102 -18.18 -11.36 -4.58
CA VAL A 102 -18.74 -10.61 -3.46
C VAL A 102 -20.20 -10.19 -3.74
N ASN A 103 -20.52 -9.84 -4.98
CA ASN A 103 -21.87 -9.39 -5.35
C ASN A 103 -22.91 -10.52 -5.38
N ASP A 104 -22.48 -11.76 -5.65
CA ASP A 104 -23.38 -12.92 -5.71
C ASP A 104 -23.93 -13.35 -4.33
N ASP A 105 -23.61 -12.62 -3.25
CA ASP A 105 -24.12 -12.78 -1.86
C ASP A 105 -23.98 -14.21 -1.29
N LEU A 106 -23.05 -14.99 -1.87
CA LEU A 106 -22.79 -16.36 -1.48
C LEU A 106 -22.02 -16.39 -0.17
N GLN A 107 -22.27 -17.43 0.63
CA GLN A 107 -21.47 -17.72 1.80
C GLN A 107 -20.03 -18.07 1.37
N LEU A 108 -19.19 -17.05 1.17
CA LEU A 108 -17.80 -17.20 0.80
C LEU A 108 -17.12 -18.14 1.79
N ALA A 109 -16.40 -19.13 1.26
CA ALA A 109 -15.63 -20.04 2.09
C ALA A 109 -14.58 -19.24 2.89
N PRO A 110 -14.16 -19.71 4.08
CA PRO A 110 -13.18 -19.00 4.90
C PRO A 110 -11.91 -18.62 4.13
N LEU A 111 -11.41 -19.52 3.28
CA LEU A 111 -10.22 -19.28 2.46
C LEU A 111 -10.43 -18.16 1.43
N ASP A 112 -11.57 -18.14 0.73
CA ASP A 112 -11.86 -17.09 -0.25
C ASP A 112 -11.87 -15.71 0.40
N ARG A 113 -12.38 -15.61 1.63
CA ARG A 113 -12.36 -14.35 2.39
C ARG A 113 -10.93 -13.89 2.69
N GLU A 114 -10.05 -14.78 3.10
CA GLU A 114 -8.65 -14.42 3.34
C GLU A 114 -7.93 -14.03 2.04
N LEU A 115 -8.26 -14.66 0.91
CA LEU A 115 -7.72 -14.29 -0.39
C LEU A 115 -8.23 -12.92 -0.85
N ILE A 116 -9.51 -12.62 -0.63
CA ILE A 116 -10.07 -11.29 -0.91
C ILE A 116 -9.41 -10.22 -0.05
N ARG A 117 -9.17 -10.50 1.24
CA ARG A 117 -8.43 -9.60 2.13
C ARG A 117 -7.00 -9.38 1.67
N LEU A 118 -6.30 -10.44 1.28
CA LEU A 118 -4.93 -10.36 0.74
C LEU A 118 -4.90 -9.52 -0.54
N PHE A 119 -5.85 -9.74 -1.45
CA PHE A 119 -6.02 -8.94 -2.66
C PHE A 119 -6.25 -7.47 -2.31
N GLN A 120 -7.22 -7.15 -1.44
CA GLN A 120 -7.55 -5.77 -1.09
C GLN A 120 -6.39 -5.08 -0.35
N LEU A 121 -5.66 -5.80 0.52
CA LEU A 121 -4.46 -5.29 1.16
C LEU A 121 -3.41 -4.89 0.11
N ASN A 122 -3.11 -5.80 -0.82
CA ASN A 122 -2.14 -5.57 -1.88
C ASN A 122 -2.55 -4.39 -2.77
N ASP A 123 -3.82 -4.35 -3.18
CA ASP A 123 -4.39 -3.28 -4.00
C ASP A 123 -4.30 -1.91 -3.32
N VAL A 124 -4.69 -1.83 -2.05
CA VAL A 124 -4.66 -0.57 -1.30
C VAL A 124 -3.23 -0.09 -1.07
N LEU A 125 -2.31 -0.98 -0.67
CA LEU A 125 -0.90 -0.61 -0.51
C LEU A 125 -0.31 -0.10 -1.82
N GLY A 126 -0.56 -0.83 -2.92
CA GLY A 126 -0.10 -0.43 -4.24
C GLY A 126 -0.76 0.85 -4.75
N SER A 127 -2.01 1.13 -4.38
CA SER A 127 -2.73 2.35 -4.76
C SER A 127 -2.23 3.57 -3.99
N VAL A 128 -1.96 3.42 -2.70
CA VAL A 128 -1.40 4.51 -1.88
C VAL A 128 -0.01 4.90 -2.35
N SER A 129 0.87 3.93 -2.60
CA SER A 129 2.22 4.22 -3.13
C SER A 129 2.18 4.95 -4.48
N ARG A 130 1.16 4.69 -5.31
CA ARG A 130 0.97 5.37 -6.60
C ARG A 130 0.08 6.60 -6.55
N GLN A 131 -0.48 6.95 -5.39
CA GLN A 131 -1.44 8.05 -5.22
C GLN A 131 -2.71 7.89 -6.07
N GLU A 132 -3.20 6.66 -6.17
CA GLU A 132 -4.34 6.27 -6.97
C GLU A 132 -5.51 5.76 -6.14
N ASN A 133 -6.67 5.63 -6.77
CA ASN A 133 -7.79 4.96 -6.13
C ASN A 133 -7.56 3.45 -6.21
N PRO A 134 -7.93 2.70 -5.15
CA PRO A 134 -8.02 1.25 -5.20
C PRO A 134 -8.91 0.76 -6.34
N LEU A 135 -8.63 -0.46 -6.78
CA LEU A 135 -9.39 -1.15 -7.80
C LEU A 135 -10.66 -1.76 -7.20
N GLY A 136 -11.78 -1.49 -7.88
CA GLY A 136 -13.09 -2.00 -7.47
C GLY A 136 -13.66 -1.33 -6.21
N PRO A 137 -14.81 -1.83 -5.71
CA PRO A 137 -15.43 -1.32 -4.50
C PRO A 137 -14.69 -1.73 -3.24
N ASN A 138 -15.07 -1.14 -2.10
CA ASN A 138 -14.58 -1.55 -0.78
C ASN A 138 -15.15 -2.94 -0.40
N PHE A 139 -14.47 -4.00 -0.84
CA PHE A 139 -14.89 -5.40 -0.62
C PHE A 139 -15.03 -5.74 0.88
N SER A 140 -14.10 -5.28 1.71
CA SER A 140 -14.18 -5.45 3.16
C SER A 140 -15.44 -4.83 3.77
N GLU A 141 -15.84 -3.64 3.30
CA GLU A 141 -17.10 -3.03 3.75
C GLU A 141 -18.33 -3.83 3.28
N ALA A 142 -18.31 -4.36 2.06
CA ALA A 142 -19.37 -5.24 1.56
C ALA A 142 -19.48 -6.53 2.42
N ILE A 143 -18.34 -7.16 2.76
CA ILE A 143 -18.28 -8.34 3.63
C ILE A 143 -18.78 -8.02 5.05
N LEU A 144 -18.51 -6.83 5.57
CA LEU A 144 -19.02 -6.40 6.88
C LEU A 144 -20.55 -6.22 6.84
N LYS A 145 -21.08 -5.59 5.78
CA LYS A 145 -22.52 -5.37 5.62
C LYS A 145 -23.31 -6.67 5.58
N THR A 146 -22.82 -7.72 4.92
CA THR A 146 -23.49 -9.03 4.89
C THR A 146 -23.55 -9.69 6.26
N ARG A 147 -22.54 -9.48 7.14
CA ARG A 147 -22.53 -10.03 8.51
C ARG A 147 -23.43 -9.26 9.50
N CYS A 148 -23.50 -7.93 9.36
CA CYS A 148 -24.21 -7.06 10.29
C CYS A 148 -25.73 -6.98 10.08
N THR A 149 -26.29 -7.74 9.13
CA THR A 149 -27.76 -7.90 9.00
C THR A 149 -28.41 -8.56 10.22
N SER A 150 -27.62 -9.24 11.05
CA SER A 150 -28.03 -9.71 12.37
C SER A 150 -27.82 -8.61 13.41
N LYS A 151 -28.88 -8.24 14.15
CA LYS A 151 -28.96 -7.11 15.12
C LYS A 151 -28.05 -7.26 16.36
N SER A 152 -26.84 -7.79 16.25
CA SER A 152 -25.88 -7.79 17.34
C SER A 152 -25.09 -6.49 17.34
N THR A 153 -25.11 -5.80 18.47
CA THR A 153 -24.27 -4.64 18.81
C THR A 153 -22.84 -4.83 18.29
N GLU A 154 -22.26 -3.78 17.69
CA GLU A 154 -20.90 -3.72 17.13
C GLU A 154 -19.85 -4.20 18.14
N SER A 155 -19.65 -5.52 18.22
CA SER A 155 -18.53 -6.10 18.94
C SER A 155 -17.44 -6.35 17.90
N PHE A 156 -16.26 -5.76 18.13
CA PHE A 156 -15.06 -6.07 17.37
C PHE A 156 -14.70 -7.53 17.64
N THR A 157 -15.30 -8.44 16.88
CA THR A 157 -14.81 -9.80 16.86
C THR A 157 -13.47 -9.79 16.13
N SER A 158 -12.54 -10.55 16.67
CA SER A 158 -11.27 -10.85 16.04
C SER A 158 -11.38 -11.13 14.51
N CYS A 159 -12.37 -11.90 14.05
CA CYS A 159 -12.55 -12.20 12.61
C CYS A 159 -13.04 -11.02 11.75
N THR A 160 -13.55 -9.93 12.32
CA THR A 160 -14.02 -8.74 11.58
C THR A 160 -13.05 -7.58 11.63
N LEU A 161 -12.09 -7.58 12.57
CA LEU A 161 -11.14 -6.46 12.72
C LEU A 161 -10.30 -6.23 11.46
N TYR A 162 -9.84 -7.28 10.77
CA TYR A 162 -9.15 -7.17 9.48
C TYR A 162 -10.02 -6.45 8.45
N ASP A 163 -11.30 -6.78 8.36
CA ASP A 163 -12.22 -6.16 7.40
C ASP A 163 -12.41 -4.67 7.73
N TYR A 164 -12.50 -4.31 9.02
CA TYR A 164 -12.60 -2.91 9.41
C TYR A 164 -11.32 -2.12 9.11
N VAL A 165 -10.14 -2.66 9.41
CA VAL A 165 -8.86 -2.00 9.13
C VAL A 165 -8.62 -1.90 7.62
N LEU A 166 -8.89 -2.94 6.84
CA LEU A 166 -8.78 -2.88 5.37
C LEU A 166 -9.79 -1.90 4.77
N SER A 167 -11.01 -1.84 5.31
CA SER A 167 -11.99 -0.82 4.91
C SER A 167 -11.49 0.60 5.22
N ALA A 168 -10.82 0.79 6.36
CA ALA A 168 -10.19 2.05 6.74
C ALA A 168 -9.02 2.41 5.81
N MET A 169 -8.13 1.46 5.48
CA MET A 169 -7.04 1.66 4.53
C MET A 169 -7.57 2.03 3.13
N TRP A 170 -8.64 1.36 2.68
CA TRP A 170 -9.29 1.68 1.42
C TRP A 170 -9.85 3.12 1.46
N LYS A 171 -10.54 3.51 2.53
CA LYS A 171 -11.04 4.88 2.71
C LYS A 171 -9.90 5.90 2.73
N TRP A 172 -8.80 5.57 3.41
CA TRP A 172 -7.60 6.41 3.42
C TRP A 172 -7.06 6.65 2.01
N SER A 173 -6.91 5.60 1.19
CA SER A 173 -6.35 5.76 -0.17
C SER A 173 -7.21 6.65 -1.07
N VAL A 174 -8.55 6.53 -0.99
CA VAL A 174 -9.48 7.43 -1.69
C VAL A 174 -9.35 8.86 -1.17
N LEU A 175 -9.27 9.02 0.15
CA LEU A 175 -9.13 10.32 0.81
C LEU A 175 -7.82 10.99 0.42
N GLN A 176 -6.70 10.25 0.46
CA GLN A 176 -5.37 10.72 0.10
C GLN A 176 -5.36 11.29 -1.32
N LYS A 177 -5.95 10.58 -2.29
CA LYS A 177 -6.05 11.07 -3.67
C LYS A 177 -6.85 12.37 -3.77
N ARG A 178 -7.97 12.49 -3.05
CA ARG A 178 -8.77 13.71 -3.00
C ARG A 178 -8.00 14.86 -2.36
N CYS A 179 -7.29 14.62 -1.26
CA CYS A 179 -6.41 15.60 -0.64
C CYS A 179 -5.35 16.06 -1.64
N LEU A 180 -4.68 15.13 -2.33
CA LEU A 180 -3.68 15.45 -3.34
C LEU A 180 -4.22 16.24 -4.53
N LYS A 181 -5.51 16.11 -4.88
CA LYS A 181 -6.15 16.95 -5.89
C LYS A 181 -6.22 18.41 -5.41
N ILE A 182 -6.66 18.66 -4.17
CA ILE A 182 -6.71 20.01 -3.60
C ILE A 182 -5.29 20.57 -3.41
N LEU A 183 -4.38 19.76 -2.90
CA LEU A 183 -2.98 20.15 -2.72
C LEU A 183 -2.29 20.40 -4.08
N GLY A 184 -2.54 19.57 -5.09
CA GLY A 184 -1.97 19.64 -6.43
C GLY A 184 -2.59 20.71 -7.32
N GLN A 185 -3.83 21.12 -7.08
CA GLN A 185 -4.42 22.33 -7.67
C GLN A 185 -3.69 23.61 -7.21
N ILE A 186 -2.92 23.55 -6.12
CA ILE A 186 -2.12 24.66 -5.59
C ILE A 186 -0.61 24.43 -5.77
N CYS A 187 -0.14 23.18 -5.79
CA CYS A 187 1.27 22.81 -5.96
C CYS A 187 1.50 22.02 -7.26
N LEU A 188 1.57 22.74 -8.38
CA LEU A 188 2.24 22.30 -9.62
C LEU A 188 3.74 21.95 -9.41
N PHE A 189 4.27 22.13 -8.20
CA PHE A 189 5.67 21.94 -7.81
C PHE A 189 6.07 20.47 -7.52
N LEU A 190 5.13 19.61 -7.09
CA LEU A 190 5.40 18.17 -6.89
C LEU A 190 5.33 17.37 -8.19
N LEU A 191 4.68 17.93 -9.23
CA LEU A 191 4.72 17.38 -10.58
C LEU A 191 6.16 17.37 -11.13
N THR A 192 7.05 18.23 -10.64
CA THR A 192 8.48 18.25 -11.03
C THR A 192 9.25 17.02 -10.53
N ILE A 193 8.81 16.37 -9.44
CA ILE A 193 9.41 15.11 -8.96
C ILE A 193 8.84 13.91 -9.75
N ALA A 194 7.54 13.89 -10.01
CA ALA A 194 6.91 12.87 -10.88
C ALA A 194 7.41 12.96 -12.34
N CYS A 195 7.67 14.16 -12.86
CA CYS A 195 8.28 14.36 -14.18
C CYS A 195 9.76 13.97 -14.22
N ARG A 196 10.49 14.00 -13.09
CA ARG A 196 11.89 13.53 -13.04
C ARG A 196 12.02 12.01 -13.10
N ILE A 197 11.03 11.26 -12.60
CA ILE A 197 10.97 9.79 -12.75
C ILE A 197 10.67 9.41 -14.21
N ILE A 198 9.82 10.18 -14.91
CA ILE A 198 9.55 9.98 -16.34
C ILE A 198 10.74 10.40 -17.21
N HIS A 199 11.54 11.39 -16.79
CA HIS A 199 12.71 11.85 -17.55
C HIS A 199 13.96 10.96 -17.37
N TRP A 200 13.98 10.03 -16.41
CA TRP A 200 15.13 9.13 -16.17
C TRP A 200 15.07 7.80 -16.96
N VAL A 201 13.92 7.50 -17.60
CA VAL A 201 13.76 6.33 -18.49
C VAL A 201 14.05 6.67 -19.97
N GLY A 202 14.32 7.94 -20.31
CA GLY A 202 14.59 8.38 -21.67
C GLY A 202 15.80 9.30 -21.78
N ASP A 203 17.00 8.73 -21.87
CA ASP A 203 18.23 9.51 -22.07
C ASP A 203 18.58 9.58 -23.57
N VAL A 204 18.26 10.71 -24.23
CA VAL A 204 18.92 11.16 -25.47
C VAL A 204 19.08 12.70 -25.46
N SER A 205 20.33 13.11 -25.59
CA SER A 205 20.93 14.45 -25.56
C SER A 205 20.46 15.46 -26.63
N TYR A 206 20.34 16.77 -26.30
CA TYR A 206 21.30 17.85 -26.64
C TYR A 206 20.78 19.29 -26.33
N HIS A 207 21.74 20.19 -26.05
CA HIS A 207 21.79 21.68 -25.91
C HIS A 207 20.67 22.54 -26.57
N HIS A 208 20.37 23.79 -26.20
CA HIS A 208 21.20 24.93 -25.77
C HIS A 208 20.28 26.01 -25.13
N GLY A 209 20.86 26.98 -24.43
CA GLY A 209 20.20 27.92 -23.51
C GLY A 209 19.18 28.90 -24.10
N ASP A 210 18.43 29.54 -23.20
CA ASP A 210 18.50 31.01 -23.14
C ASP A 210 18.07 31.53 -21.76
N ASN A 211 18.59 32.71 -21.48
CA ASN A 211 18.56 33.46 -20.26
C ASN A 211 17.38 34.44 -20.30
N THR A 212 16.45 34.41 -19.35
CA THR A 212 15.56 35.56 -19.08
C THR A 212 15.29 35.67 -17.59
N ASN A 213 15.89 36.72 -17.02
CA ASN A 213 15.50 37.39 -15.79
C ASN A 213 14.05 37.89 -15.86
N ASN A 214 13.54 38.31 -14.68
CA ASN A 214 12.37 39.17 -14.47
C ASN A 214 11.02 38.44 -14.66
N ASP A 215 9.99 38.54 -13.80
CA ASP A 215 9.60 39.56 -12.83
C ASP A 215 8.68 38.95 -11.75
N ASP A 216 8.58 39.67 -10.62
CA ASP A 216 7.44 39.77 -9.70
C ASP A 216 7.07 38.58 -8.78
N ASP A 217 7.67 38.64 -7.59
CA ASP A 217 7.02 38.35 -6.31
C ASP A 217 5.66 39.07 -6.25
N ASP A 218 4.59 38.38 -6.67
CA ASP A 218 3.23 38.75 -6.32
C ASP A 218 2.72 37.76 -5.27
N ASP A 219 2.45 38.32 -4.09
CA ASP A 219 1.97 37.74 -2.85
C ASP A 219 0.56 37.15 -3.04
N ASN A 220 0.47 36.15 -3.90
CA ASN A 220 -0.76 35.50 -4.29
C ASN A 220 -1.01 34.34 -3.33
N SER A 221 -1.27 34.68 -2.06
CA SER A 221 -2.03 33.81 -1.17
C SER A 221 -3.43 33.65 -1.77
N LYS A 222 -3.55 32.78 -2.77
CA LYS A 222 -4.80 32.46 -3.46
C LYS A 222 -5.75 31.92 -2.40
N ASN A 223 -6.66 32.78 -1.94
CA ASN A 223 -7.78 32.36 -1.12
C ASN A 223 -8.48 31.20 -1.85
N LEU A 224 -8.55 30.04 -1.19
CA LEU A 224 -9.24 28.85 -1.68
C LEU A 224 -10.65 29.24 -2.18
N SER A 225 -11.05 28.69 -3.33
CA SER A 225 -12.42 28.91 -3.81
C SER A 225 -13.42 28.37 -2.79
N LEU A 226 -14.66 28.86 -2.81
CA LEU A 226 -15.69 28.37 -1.89
C LEU A 226 -15.93 26.85 -2.06
N GLU A 227 -15.84 26.35 -3.29
CA GLU A 227 -15.96 24.91 -3.58
C GLU A 227 -14.80 24.12 -2.96
N ASP A 228 -13.56 24.60 -3.09
CA ASP A 228 -12.39 23.95 -2.49
C ASP A 228 -12.42 24.01 -0.95
N LYS A 229 -12.97 25.09 -0.37
CA LYS A 229 -13.17 25.20 1.08
C LYS A 229 -14.19 24.17 1.58
N ILE A 230 -15.31 24.00 0.88
CA ILE A 230 -16.33 22.99 1.22
C ILE A 230 -15.73 21.58 1.09
N GLU A 231 -15.08 21.28 -0.04
CA GLU A 231 -14.43 19.97 -0.25
C GLU A 231 -13.37 19.73 0.85
N GLY A 232 -12.56 20.73 1.17
CA GLY A 232 -11.56 20.66 2.24
C GLY A 232 -12.16 20.35 3.63
N ILE A 233 -13.27 20.99 4.00
CA ILE A 233 -13.96 20.72 5.28
C ILE A 233 -14.50 19.29 5.31
N GLU A 234 -15.08 18.80 4.22
CA GLU A 234 -15.55 17.41 4.12
C GLU A 234 -14.40 16.41 4.28
N LEU A 235 -13.24 16.69 3.67
CA LEU A 235 -12.04 15.86 3.82
C LEU A 235 -11.54 15.84 5.27
N ILE A 236 -11.54 16.97 5.97
CA ILE A 236 -11.16 17.03 7.38
C ILE A 236 -12.09 16.21 8.25
N ASP A 237 -13.41 16.28 8.03
CA ASP A 237 -14.38 15.47 8.77
C ASP A 237 -14.18 13.96 8.52
N GLU A 238 -14.00 13.54 7.26
CA GLU A 238 -13.69 12.15 6.93
C GLU A 238 -12.38 11.68 7.58
N ALA A 239 -11.33 12.50 7.51
CA ALA A 239 -10.03 12.22 8.11
C ALA A 239 -10.11 12.08 9.64
N THR A 240 -10.85 12.97 10.30
CA THR A 240 -11.07 12.95 11.76
C THR A 240 -11.79 11.67 12.19
N ARG A 241 -12.83 11.27 11.45
CA ARG A 241 -13.56 10.01 11.70
C ARG A 241 -12.64 8.80 11.54
N LEU A 242 -11.76 8.83 10.54
CA LEU A 242 -10.80 7.76 10.28
C LEU A 242 -9.74 7.68 11.40
N GLN A 243 -9.14 8.80 11.80
CA GLN A 243 -8.20 8.84 12.92
C GLN A 243 -8.84 8.33 14.21
N SER A 244 -10.06 8.77 14.52
CA SER A 244 -10.81 8.34 15.70
C SER A 244 -11.04 6.83 15.70
N PHE A 245 -11.38 6.26 14.54
CA PHE A 245 -11.52 4.81 14.37
C PHE A 245 -10.19 4.07 14.61
N LEU A 246 -9.10 4.53 13.99
CA LEU A 246 -7.79 3.89 14.10
C LEU A 246 -7.23 3.93 15.54
N LEU A 247 -7.43 5.05 16.24
CA LEU A 247 -7.07 5.17 17.66
C LEU A 247 -7.86 4.18 18.51
N ARG A 248 -9.16 3.99 18.26
CA ARG A 248 -9.96 2.98 18.96
C ARG A 248 -9.43 1.58 18.73
N VAL A 249 -9.02 1.24 17.50
CA VAL A 249 -8.42 -0.06 17.16
C VAL A 249 -7.12 -0.28 17.95
N LEU A 250 -6.21 0.69 17.95
CA LEU A 250 -4.93 0.59 18.67
C LEU A 250 -5.08 0.55 20.20
N LEU A 251 -6.18 1.09 20.74
CA LEU A 251 -6.49 1.04 22.16
C LEU A 251 -7.23 -0.24 22.59
N LEU A 252 -7.58 -1.13 21.64
CA LEU A 252 -8.17 -2.42 22.00
C LEU A 252 -7.16 -3.24 22.81
N PRO A 253 -7.59 -3.88 23.91
CA PRO A 253 -6.68 -4.69 24.71
C PRO A 253 -6.16 -5.87 23.89
N PRO A 254 -4.87 -6.24 24.02
CA PRO A 254 -4.31 -7.38 23.31
C PRO A 254 -5.07 -8.65 23.72
N SER A 255 -5.66 -9.34 22.74
CA SER A 255 -6.36 -10.59 23.00
C SER A 255 -5.36 -11.75 23.06
N PRO A 256 -5.21 -12.43 24.21
CA PRO A 256 -4.26 -13.55 24.35
C PRO A 256 -4.63 -14.74 23.46
N SER A 257 -5.85 -14.79 22.94
CA SER A 257 -6.34 -15.89 22.11
C SER A 257 -5.86 -15.85 20.66
N LYS A 258 -5.32 -14.72 20.16
CA LYS A 258 -5.04 -14.53 18.74
C LYS A 258 -3.88 -13.53 18.49
N PRO A 259 -2.62 -14.01 18.40
CA PRO A 259 -1.44 -13.17 18.23
C PRO A 259 -1.35 -12.46 16.86
N ASN A 260 -2.14 -12.88 15.87
CA ASN A 260 -2.01 -12.40 14.49
C ASN A 260 -2.50 -10.94 14.25
N TYR A 261 -3.10 -10.27 15.23
CA TYR A 261 -3.54 -8.87 15.07
C TYR A 261 -2.41 -7.86 15.10
N GLN A 262 -1.25 -8.24 15.64
CA GLN A 262 -0.08 -7.37 15.69
C GLN A 262 0.40 -6.94 14.29
N TYR A 263 0.03 -7.68 13.24
CA TYR A 263 0.31 -7.32 11.85
C TYR A 263 -0.51 -6.12 11.34
N LEU A 264 -1.58 -5.73 12.03
CA LEU A 264 -2.41 -4.58 11.66
C LEU A 264 -1.92 -3.26 12.26
N ASP A 265 -1.28 -3.32 13.43
CA ASP A 265 -0.83 -2.13 14.16
C ASP A 265 0.08 -1.23 13.32
N PRO A 266 1.07 -1.75 12.54
CA PRO A 266 1.87 -0.92 11.65
C PRO A 266 1.02 -0.10 10.67
N TYR A 267 -0.01 -0.70 10.06
CA TYR A 267 -0.88 -0.01 9.10
C TYR A 267 -1.77 1.02 9.77
N CYS A 268 -2.26 0.75 10.98
CA CYS A 268 -3.03 1.72 11.75
C CYS A 268 -2.19 2.95 12.11
N ARG A 269 -0.96 2.73 12.59
CA ARG A 269 -0.02 3.81 12.93
C ARG A 269 0.42 4.59 11.69
N TRP A 270 0.73 3.89 10.61
CA TRP A 270 1.04 4.47 9.30
C TRP A 270 -0.05 5.44 8.83
N MET A 271 -1.30 5.00 8.82
CA MET A 271 -2.42 5.86 8.43
C MET A 271 -2.56 7.06 9.36
N LEU A 272 -2.43 6.89 10.69
CA LEU A 272 -2.51 8.01 11.63
C LEU A 272 -1.46 9.09 11.37
N VAL A 273 -0.21 8.66 11.12
CA VAL A 273 0.90 9.55 10.78
C VAL A 273 0.63 10.25 9.45
N SER A 274 0.26 9.48 8.42
CA SER A 274 0.00 10.00 7.07
C SER A 274 -1.16 10.99 7.03
N ILE A 275 -2.27 10.69 7.73
CA ILE A 275 -3.42 11.59 7.85
C ILE A 275 -2.99 12.90 8.53
N SER A 276 -2.28 12.83 9.65
CA SER A 276 -1.82 14.06 10.34
C SER A 276 -0.91 14.91 9.46
N GLN A 277 -0.01 14.29 8.70
CA GLN A 277 0.90 15.02 7.80
C GLN A 277 0.15 15.73 6.67
N VAL A 278 -0.81 15.05 6.04
CA VAL A 278 -1.63 15.66 5.00
C VAL A 278 -2.45 16.84 5.54
N ILE A 279 -3.00 16.71 6.75
CA ILE A 279 -3.79 17.77 7.38
C ILE A 279 -2.89 18.94 7.84
N GLN A 280 -1.65 18.68 8.24
CA GLN A 280 -0.67 19.72 8.61
C GLN A 280 -0.22 20.60 7.43
N HIS A 281 -0.53 20.22 6.19
CA HIS A 281 -0.10 20.97 5.02
C HIS A 281 -0.63 22.42 5.04
N GLN A 282 0.22 23.39 4.69
CA GLN A 282 -0.12 24.83 4.78
C GLN A 282 -1.42 25.19 4.06
N VAL A 283 -1.69 24.56 2.91
CA VAL A 283 -2.96 24.73 2.17
C VAL A 283 -4.19 24.45 3.04
N MET A 284 -4.14 23.44 3.91
CA MET A 284 -5.28 23.09 4.79
C MET A 284 -5.50 24.12 5.90
N THR A 285 -4.48 24.91 6.25
CA THR A 285 -4.63 26.03 7.20
C THR A 285 -5.50 27.16 6.65
N GLY A 286 -5.60 27.27 5.31
CA GLY A 286 -6.50 28.21 4.63
C GLY A 286 -7.99 27.86 4.73
N LEU A 287 -8.34 26.73 5.35
CA LEU A 287 -9.73 26.33 5.63
C LEU A 287 -10.35 27.08 6.82
N GLU A 288 -9.54 27.84 7.57
CA GLU A 288 -9.99 28.66 8.72
C GLU A 288 -10.74 27.84 9.79
N CYS A 289 -10.43 26.54 9.93
CA CYS A 289 -11.01 25.64 10.92
C CYS A 289 -9.93 24.95 11.76
N ASP A 290 -10.34 24.46 12.94
CA ASP A 290 -9.45 23.67 13.78
C ASP A 290 -9.14 22.33 13.09
N LEU A 291 -7.85 22.09 12.88
CA LEU A 291 -7.37 20.89 12.20
C LEU A 291 -7.08 19.78 13.22
N PRO A 292 -7.52 18.53 13.00
CA PRO A 292 -7.32 17.38 13.89
C PRO A 292 -5.88 16.84 13.77
N VAL A 293 -4.91 17.70 14.05
CA VAL A 293 -3.50 17.41 13.91
C VAL A 293 -2.98 16.72 15.16
N MET A 294 -2.32 15.58 14.98
CA MET A 294 -1.59 14.94 16.07
C MET A 294 -0.37 15.80 16.47
N PRO A 295 -0.13 16.04 17.78
CA PRO A 295 1.05 16.75 18.23
C PRO A 295 2.34 16.10 17.71
N PRO A 296 3.40 16.87 17.39
CA PRO A 296 4.64 16.33 16.81
C PRO A 296 5.26 15.19 17.62
N THR A 297 5.21 15.28 18.95
CA THR A 297 5.72 14.23 19.86
C THR A 297 4.91 12.93 19.74
N CYS A 298 3.59 13.03 19.62
CA CYS A 298 2.72 11.86 19.42
C CYS A 298 2.94 11.26 18.02
N LEU A 299 3.11 12.10 17.00
CA LEU A 299 3.38 11.65 15.63
C LEU A 299 4.69 10.86 15.56
N GLN A 300 5.75 11.39 16.18
CA GLN A 300 7.03 10.68 16.30
C GLN A 300 6.88 9.34 17.06
N GLN A 301 6.11 9.31 18.17
CA GLN A 301 5.85 8.07 18.89
C GLN A 301 5.12 7.03 18.04
N GLN A 302 4.14 7.44 17.22
CA GLN A 302 3.44 6.51 16.34
C GLN A 302 4.36 6.01 15.20
N ALA A 303 5.20 6.87 14.63
CA ALA A 303 6.16 6.48 13.61
C ALA A 303 7.20 5.48 14.14
N LEU A 304 7.77 5.74 15.32
CA LEU A 304 8.74 4.83 15.96
C LEU A 304 8.10 3.49 16.34
N ALA A 305 6.89 3.52 16.89
CA ALA A 305 6.17 2.29 17.21
C ALA A 305 5.83 1.47 15.95
N ALA A 306 5.48 2.12 14.84
CA ALA A 306 5.28 1.43 13.56
C ALA A 306 6.58 0.76 13.08
N LEU A 307 7.72 1.46 13.17
CA LEU A 307 9.03 0.90 12.84
C LEU A 307 9.38 -0.30 13.72
N ASP A 308 9.17 -0.19 15.04
CA ASP A 308 9.40 -1.29 16.00
C ASP A 308 8.57 -2.53 15.62
N ASP A 309 7.31 -2.34 15.27
CA ASP A 309 6.40 -3.43 14.93
C ASP A 309 6.81 -4.09 13.59
N ILE A 310 7.19 -3.29 12.59
CA ILE A 310 7.70 -3.79 11.31
C ILE A 310 9.00 -4.56 11.48
N GLU A 311 9.97 -4.05 12.24
CA GLU A 311 11.24 -4.75 12.49
C GLU A 311 11.01 -6.11 13.17
N LYS A 312 10.09 -6.19 14.14
CA LYS A 312 9.72 -7.45 14.80
C LYS A 312 9.09 -8.44 13.83
N ILE A 313 8.16 -7.98 12.98
CA ILE A 313 7.48 -8.84 12.00
C ILE A 313 8.48 -9.35 10.97
N THR A 314 9.26 -8.45 10.39
CA THR A 314 10.22 -8.75 9.31
C THR A 314 11.41 -9.58 9.79
N THR A 315 11.75 -9.55 11.08
CA THR A 315 12.73 -10.49 11.67
C THR A 315 12.27 -11.94 11.55
N ASN A 316 10.96 -12.19 11.62
CA ASN A 316 10.38 -13.54 11.62
C ASN A 316 9.92 -14.00 10.22
N SER A 317 9.81 -13.10 9.24
CA SER A 317 9.30 -13.42 7.91
C SER A 317 9.96 -12.57 6.83
N ALA A 318 10.59 -13.25 5.86
CA ALA A 318 11.22 -12.58 4.73
C ALA A 318 10.21 -12.04 3.72
N LEU A 319 9.08 -12.72 3.52
CA LEU A 319 8.07 -12.34 2.53
C LEU A 319 7.24 -11.14 2.96
N ASP A 320 7.03 -10.97 4.26
CA ASP A 320 6.17 -9.91 4.79
C ASP A 320 6.76 -8.50 4.59
N ILE A 321 8.08 -8.41 4.40
CA ILE A 321 8.82 -7.16 4.18
C ILE A 321 8.20 -6.32 3.06
N GLY A 322 7.82 -6.96 1.95
CA GLY A 322 7.26 -6.28 0.79
C GLY A 322 5.98 -5.50 1.10
N PHE A 323 5.18 -5.96 2.06
CA PHE A 323 3.91 -5.32 2.42
C PHE A 323 4.08 -4.11 3.35
N PHE A 324 5.22 -3.98 4.00
CA PHE A 324 5.48 -2.88 4.96
C PHE A 324 6.36 -1.77 4.39
N LEU A 325 6.94 -1.94 3.20
CA LEU A 325 7.72 -0.89 2.55
C LEU A 325 6.96 0.44 2.38
N PRO A 326 5.68 0.46 1.98
CA PRO A 326 4.91 1.72 1.90
C PRO A 326 4.77 2.46 3.24
N VAL A 327 4.96 1.77 4.37
CA VAL A 327 4.90 2.38 5.70
C VAL A 327 6.16 3.20 6.00
N VAL A 328 7.29 2.85 5.37
CA VAL A 328 8.58 3.51 5.58
C VAL A 328 8.52 5.00 5.23
N ASP A 329 7.78 5.38 4.19
CA ASP A 329 7.64 6.78 3.80
C ASP A 329 7.05 7.64 4.94
N ALA A 330 5.93 7.21 5.53
CA ALA A 330 5.32 7.94 6.64
C ALA A 330 6.17 7.89 7.91
N VAL A 331 6.90 6.79 8.14
CA VAL A 331 7.83 6.68 9.27
C VAL A 331 8.98 7.69 9.10
N SER A 332 9.54 7.81 7.88
CA SER A 332 10.65 8.72 7.59
C SER A 332 10.31 10.17 7.92
N THR A 333 9.11 10.61 7.53
CA THR A 333 8.61 11.97 7.73
C THR A 333 8.19 12.23 9.18
N GLY A 334 7.91 11.18 9.95
CA GLY A 334 7.54 11.29 11.36
C GLY A 334 8.71 11.25 12.34
N ILE A 335 9.91 10.86 11.88
CA ILE A 335 11.10 10.79 12.69
C ILE A 335 11.79 12.17 12.72
N ALA A 336 12.21 12.62 13.90
CA ALA A 336 12.90 13.91 14.06
C ALA A 336 14.39 13.78 14.42
N SER A 337 14.83 12.63 14.97
CA SER A 337 16.20 12.48 15.46
C SER A 337 17.12 11.84 14.41
N ALA A 338 18.39 12.26 14.37
CA ALA A 338 19.39 11.67 13.49
C ALA A 338 19.66 10.18 13.80
N GLY A 339 19.55 9.78 15.07
CA GLY A 339 19.73 8.39 15.49
C GLY A 339 18.61 7.47 14.96
N ASP A 340 17.37 7.95 15.01
CA ASP A 340 16.22 7.21 14.48
C ASP A 340 16.25 7.15 12.94
N HIS A 341 16.71 8.21 12.27
CA HIS A 341 16.96 8.19 10.82
C HIS A 341 18.01 7.14 10.44
N ALA A 342 19.12 7.08 11.17
CA ALA A 342 20.16 6.08 10.95
C ALA A 342 19.63 4.65 11.15
N ARG A 343 18.75 4.44 12.14
CA ARG A 343 18.05 3.16 12.36
C ARG A 343 17.18 2.79 11.16
N LEU A 344 16.39 3.73 10.64
CA LEU A 344 15.54 3.50 9.46
C LEU A 344 16.37 3.14 8.21
N LEU A 345 17.48 3.84 7.97
CA LEU A 345 18.39 3.54 6.87
C LEU A 345 19.01 2.14 7.01
N HIS A 346 19.43 1.76 8.22
CA HIS A 346 19.93 0.42 8.49
C HIS A 346 18.85 -0.66 8.29
N PHE A 347 17.60 -0.38 8.66
CA PHE A 347 16.47 -1.27 8.35
C PHE A 347 16.34 -1.47 6.83
N LEU A 348 16.36 -0.40 6.04
CA LEU A 348 16.26 -0.47 4.57
C LEU A 348 17.45 -1.22 3.93
N GLU A 349 18.66 -1.05 4.45
CA GLU A 349 19.83 -1.83 4.02
C GLU A 349 19.64 -3.33 4.27
N ASN A 350 19.07 -3.70 5.43
CA ASN A 350 18.74 -5.09 5.72
C ASN A 350 17.64 -5.64 4.81
N VAL A 351 16.68 -4.81 4.40
CA VAL A 351 15.64 -5.19 3.43
C VAL A 351 16.24 -5.40 2.04
N GLU A 352 17.11 -4.48 1.59
CA GLU A 352 17.83 -4.61 0.32
C GLU A 352 18.69 -5.88 0.29
N ALA A 353 19.45 -6.14 1.37
CA ALA A 353 20.27 -7.35 1.50
C ALA A 353 19.46 -8.66 1.46
N ARG A 354 18.14 -8.60 1.70
CA ARG A 354 17.22 -9.74 1.59
C ARG A 354 16.61 -9.91 0.20
N GLY A 355 16.97 -9.07 -0.78
CA GLY A 355 16.58 -9.18 -2.18
C GLY A 355 15.52 -8.18 -2.66
N TYR A 356 15.05 -7.29 -1.78
CA TYR A 356 14.06 -6.28 -2.14
C TYR A 356 14.76 -5.03 -2.67
N GLY A 357 15.13 -5.04 -3.95
CA GLY A 357 15.87 -3.95 -4.59
C GLY A 357 15.21 -2.56 -4.49
N ILE A 358 13.87 -2.52 -4.45
CA ILE A 358 13.08 -1.30 -4.26
C ILE A 358 13.43 -0.55 -2.96
N ALA A 359 13.98 -1.23 -1.94
CA ALA A 359 14.41 -0.56 -0.71
C ALA A 359 15.53 0.47 -0.94
N ARG A 360 16.26 0.37 -2.06
CA ARG A 360 17.24 1.39 -2.46
C ARG A 360 16.57 2.72 -2.81
N GLU A 361 15.40 2.69 -3.44
CA GLU A 361 14.64 3.89 -3.77
C GLU A 361 14.15 4.58 -2.50
N TYR A 362 13.49 3.83 -1.60
CA TYR A 362 13.10 4.34 -0.28
C TYR A 362 14.30 4.88 0.51
N ARG A 363 15.47 4.23 0.43
CA ARG A 363 16.69 4.70 1.11
C ARG A 363 17.15 6.04 0.54
N GLN A 364 17.11 6.21 -0.78
CA GLN A 364 17.45 7.47 -1.42
C GLN A 364 16.48 8.58 -1.02
N GLU A 365 15.17 8.31 -1.00
CA GLU A 365 14.15 9.28 -0.58
C GLU A 365 14.35 9.74 0.88
N VAL A 366 14.67 8.81 1.79
CA VAL A 366 14.98 9.14 3.19
C VAL A 366 16.22 10.04 3.28
N LEU A 367 17.25 9.76 2.49
CA LEU A 367 18.48 10.57 2.45
C LEU A 367 18.22 11.96 1.87
N ASP A 368 17.43 12.07 0.81
CA ASP A 368 17.10 13.34 0.18
C ASP A 368 16.36 14.25 1.15
N LYS A 369 15.34 13.72 1.86
CA LYS A 369 14.59 14.47 2.89
C LYS A 369 15.47 14.92 4.06
N ALA A 370 16.50 14.16 4.42
CA ALA A 370 17.40 14.53 5.50
C ALA A 370 18.33 15.70 5.13
N ASN A 371 18.56 15.96 3.84
CA ASN A 371 19.38 17.07 3.35
C ASN A 371 18.60 18.39 3.17
N ASP A 372 17.26 18.35 3.26
CA ASP A 372 16.38 19.52 3.18
C ASP A 372 16.18 20.22 4.55
N PHE A 373 16.79 19.69 5.62
CA PHE A 373 16.88 20.28 6.96
C PHE A 373 18.29 20.80 7.25
#